data_AF-A0A5C5XJQ6-F1
#
_entry.id   AF-A0A5C5XJQ6-F1
#
_cell.length_a   1.000
_cell.length_b   1.000
_cell.length_c   1.000
_cell.angle_alpha   90.00
_cell.angle_beta   90.00
_cell.angle_gamma   90.00
#
_symmetry.space_group_name_H-M   'P 1'
#
loop_
_entity.id
_entity.type
_entity.pdbx_description
1 polymer ?
#
loop_
_entity_poly.entity_id
_entity_poly.type
_entity_poly.pdbx_seq_one_letter_code
_entity_poly.pdbx_strand_id
1 'polypeptide(L)'
;MNSLSGWIVFSILTFVCVGCGTKTYEDRLEFTTTYFDFIDRLNQNLSPQFMKDGVTIRIPKQLTEIPAPPPRPKSSEEDEPPQVDPRQPTFVEMELPGMSAAWKANLTTVDASGATSSETGYLYLLTNYDYWRTFKTKDEIGDPLKFHEDVLNDMVDALQVVIDEKKSGTATDRVNKWFHETVPEPKDEKFAPPKEFTTITLVPEEPAEDGLARQYQVYLYQNGDMRMALVYALPRNVSAGEELENRILLSLQTVDLSTEKPAVKRAPAQPAPNGNGAPAASPETPAATTPSASPF
;
A
#
# COMPACT_ATOMS: atom_id res chain seq x y z
N MET A 1 77.93 -4.06 -11.11
CA MET A 1 77.20 -5.07 -10.30
C MET A 1 76.38 -4.30 -9.28
N ASN A 2 75.08 -4.04 -9.51
CA ASN A 2 74.10 -3.53 -8.51
C ASN A 2 72.65 -3.32 -9.06
N SER A 3 72.23 -3.93 -10.17
CA SER A 3 70.88 -3.68 -10.75
C SER A 3 69.92 -4.88 -10.77
N LEU A 4 70.31 -6.07 -10.28
CA LEU A 4 69.45 -7.26 -10.33
C LEU A 4 68.52 -7.39 -9.10
N SER A 5 68.84 -6.78 -7.97
CA SER A 5 68.05 -6.88 -6.73
C SER A 5 66.78 -6.02 -6.75
N GLY A 6 66.74 -4.94 -7.54
CA GLY A 6 65.57 -4.05 -7.62
C GLY A 6 64.37 -4.64 -8.37
N TRP A 7 64.63 -5.48 -9.38
CA TRP A 7 63.56 -6.07 -10.22
C TRP A 7 62.77 -7.17 -9.49
N ILE A 8 63.43 -7.95 -8.62
CA ILE A 8 62.78 -9.02 -7.85
C ILE A 8 61.82 -8.44 -6.81
N VAL A 9 62.19 -7.33 -6.16
CA VAL A 9 61.31 -6.64 -5.19
C VAL A 9 60.10 -6.01 -5.90
N PHE A 10 60.26 -5.50 -7.12
CA PHE A 10 59.15 -4.90 -7.87
C PHE A 10 58.13 -5.94 -8.39
N SER A 11 58.58 -7.15 -8.76
CA SER A 11 57.69 -8.24 -9.20
C SER A 11 56.90 -8.90 -8.06
N ILE A 12 57.45 -8.96 -6.84
CA ILE A 12 56.70 -9.50 -5.69
C ILE A 12 55.62 -8.51 -5.21
N LEU A 13 55.88 -7.20 -5.31
CA LEU A 13 54.91 -6.16 -4.92
C LEU A 13 53.69 -6.09 -5.86
N THR A 14 53.85 -6.42 -7.15
CA THR A 14 52.74 -6.38 -8.12
C THR A 14 51.74 -7.53 -7.95
N PHE A 15 52.15 -8.69 -7.42
CA PHE A 15 51.24 -9.81 -7.19
C PHE A 15 50.32 -9.64 -5.96
N VAL A 16 50.76 -8.89 -4.95
CA VAL A 16 49.97 -8.70 -3.72
C VAL A 16 48.78 -7.76 -3.94
N CYS A 17 48.84 -6.85 -4.91
CA CYS A 17 47.74 -5.94 -5.21
C CYS A 17 46.58 -6.57 -6.01
N VAL A 18 46.77 -7.77 -6.59
CA VAL A 18 45.72 -8.44 -7.40
C VAL A 18 44.81 -9.34 -6.53
N GLY A 19 45.29 -9.80 -5.36
CA GLY A 19 44.56 -10.72 -4.49
C GLY A 19 43.47 -10.11 -3.60
N CYS A 20 43.44 -8.79 -3.43
CA CYS A 20 42.40 -8.13 -2.63
C CYS A 20 41.04 -8.02 -3.34
N GLY A 21 40.98 -8.26 -4.66
CA GLY A 21 39.76 -8.10 -5.45
C GLY A 21 38.84 -9.31 -5.50
N THR A 22 39.38 -10.53 -5.39
CA THR A 22 38.60 -11.76 -5.61
C THR A 22 37.51 -11.96 -4.58
N LYS A 23 37.81 -11.75 -3.28
CA LYS A 23 36.80 -11.88 -2.22
C LYS A 23 35.68 -10.85 -2.36
N THR A 24 36.01 -9.59 -2.63
CA THR A 24 35.01 -8.54 -2.86
C THR A 24 34.16 -8.81 -4.10
N TYR A 25 34.72 -9.46 -5.12
CA TYR A 25 33.97 -9.88 -6.30
C TYR A 25 32.98 -11.01 -5.97
N GLU A 26 33.42 -12.04 -5.25
CA GLU A 26 32.56 -13.14 -4.80
C GLU A 26 31.43 -12.65 -3.89
N ASP A 27 31.74 -11.78 -2.91
CA ASP A 27 30.75 -11.18 -2.01
C ASP A 27 29.68 -10.37 -2.79
N ARG A 28 30.10 -9.65 -3.85
CA ARG A 28 29.18 -8.90 -4.72
C ARG A 28 28.30 -9.85 -5.55
N LEU A 29 28.87 -10.93 -6.06
CA LEU A 29 28.13 -11.91 -6.86
C LEU A 29 27.07 -12.63 -6.01
N GLU A 30 27.41 -13.00 -4.78
CA GLU A 30 26.46 -13.59 -3.83
C GLU A 30 25.35 -12.59 -3.48
N PHE A 31 25.71 -11.33 -3.17
CA PHE A 31 24.73 -10.29 -2.91
C PHE A 31 23.77 -10.10 -4.08
N THR A 32 24.29 -10.02 -5.31
CA THR A 32 23.49 -9.88 -6.52
C THR A 32 22.54 -11.05 -6.73
N THR A 33 23.02 -12.29 -6.53
CA THR A 33 22.16 -13.49 -6.60
C THR A 33 21.00 -13.38 -5.61
N THR A 34 21.30 -13.11 -4.33
CA THR A 34 20.26 -13.03 -3.30
C THR A 34 19.30 -11.85 -3.51
N TYR A 35 19.76 -10.74 -4.10
CA TYR A 35 18.91 -9.62 -4.47
C TYR A 35 17.94 -9.98 -5.59
N PHE A 36 18.41 -10.66 -6.64
CA PHE A 36 17.53 -11.10 -7.73
C PHE A 36 16.52 -12.14 -7.26
N ASP A 37 16.91 -13.07 -6.39
CA ASP A 37 15.98 -14.01 -5.77
C ASP A 37 14.85 -13.29 -5.01
N PHE A 38 15.19 -12.22 -4.28
CA PHE A 38 14.21 -11.38 -3.58
C PHE A 38 13.25 -10.69 -4.57
N ILE A 39 13.78 -10.07 -5.63
CA ILE A 39 12.97 -9.40 -6.65
C ILE A 39 12.08 -10.40 -7.41
N ASP A 40 12.60 -11.57 -7.74
CA ASP A 40 11.84 -12.63 -8.40
C ASP A 40 10.72 -13.15 -7.51
N ARG A 41 10.97 -13.30 -6.19
CA ARG A 41 9.93 -13.68 -5.24
C ARG A 41 8.80 -12.64 -5.18
N LEU A 42 9.12 -11.35 -5.15
CA LEU A 42 8.12 -10.29 -5.24
C LEU A 42 7.37 -10.35 -6.58
N ASN A 43 8.10 -10.53 -7.69
CA ASN A 43 7.53 -10.59 -9.03
C ASN A 43 6.68 -11.82 -9.28
N GLN A 44 6.92 -12.94 -8.62
CA GLN A 44 6.11 -14.16 -8.73
C GLN A 44 4.79 -14.02 -7.97
N ASN A 45 4.79 -13.34 -6.82
CA ASN A 45 3.67 -13.29 -5.89
C ASN A 45 2.80 -12.04 -6.01
N LEU A 46 3.37 -10.92 -6.43
CA LEU A 46 2.72 -9.60 -6.41
C LEU A 46 2.54 -9.03 -7.82
N SER A 47 1.49 -8.23 -7.98
CA SER A 47 1.19 -7.46 -9.17
C SER A 47 2.24 -6.36 -9.41
N PRO A 48 2.19 -5.66 -10.56
CA PRO A 48 2.95 -4.43 -10.74
C PRO A 48 2.62 -3.39 -9.65
N GLN A 49 3.50 -2.41 -9.51
CA GLN A 49 3.35 -1.33 -8.55
C GLN A 49 2.06 -0.53 -8.80
N PHE A 50 1.26 -0.38 -7.76
CA PHE A 50 0.10 0.48 -7.69
C PHE A 50 0.47 1.76 -6.94
N MET A 51 0.03 2.92 -7.43
CA MET A 51 0.31 4.22 -6.83
C MET A 51 -0.95 5.07 -6.82
N LYS A 52 -1.38 5.50 -5.63
CA LYS A 52 -2.54 6.39 -5.47
C LYS A 52 -2.51 7.10 -4.12
N ASP A 53 -2.89 8.37 -4.09
CA ASP A 53 -3.10 9.16 -2.85
C ASP A 53 -1.91 9.14 -1.88
N GLY A 54 -0.69 9.18 -2.43
CA GLY A 54 0.55 9.13 -1.64
C GLY A 54 0.94 7.74 -1.15
N VAL A 55 0.21 6.69 -1.53
CA VAL A 55 0.53 5.29 -1.25
C VAL A 55 1.11 4.63 -2.49
N THR A 56 2.20 3.89 -2.29
CA THR A 56 2.76 2.96 -3.25
C THR A 56 2.72 1.55 -2.65
N ILE A 57 2.24 0.56 -3.40
CA ILE A 57 2.16 -0.83 -2.93
C ILE A 57 2.10 -1.80 -4.12
N ARG A 58 2.53 -3.05 -3.94
CA ARG A 58 2.29 -4.16 -4.88
C ARG A 58 1.29 -5.13 -4.27
N ILE A 59 0.18 -5.38 -4.97
CA ILE A 59 -0.94 -6.17 -4.45
C ILE A 59 -0.73 -7.66 -4.76
N PRO A 60 -1.17 -8.62 -3.93
CA PRO A 60 -1.08 -10.04 -4.29
C PRO A 60 -1.76 -10.34 -5.63
N LYS A 61 -1.10 -11.09 -6.52
CA LYS A 61 -1.52 -11.22 -7.94
C LYS A 61 -2.92 -11.77 -8.18
N GLN A 62 -3.45 -12.58 -7.26
CA GLN A 62 -4.79 -13.15 -7.41
C GLN A 62 -5.91 -12.12 -7.23
N LEU A 63 -5.60 -10.97 -6.64
CA LEU A 63 -6.55 -9.87 -6.46
C LEU A 63 -6.62 -9.00 -7.71
N THR A 64 -7.85 -8.78 -8.19
CA THR A 64 -8.16 -7.92 -9.33
C THR A 64 -8.81 -6.63 -8.84
N GLU A 65 -8.35 -5.49 -9.35
CA GLU A 65 -8.86 -4.17 -8.95
C GLU A 65 -10.34 -4.02 -9.33
N ILE A 66 -11.13 -3.46 -8.42
CA ILE A 66 -12.52 -3.07 -8.65
C ILE A 66 -12.49 -1.63 -9.17
N PRO A 67 -12.95 -1.36 -10.41
CA PRO A 67 -12.88 -0.02 -10.98
C PRO A 67 -13.76 0.95 -10.19
N ALA A 68 -13.27 2.19 -10.07
CA ALA A 68 -14.05 3.28 -9.49
C ALA A 68 -15.33 3.54 -10.32
N PRO A 69 -16.42 4.02 -9.68
CA PRO A 69 -17.64 4.38 -10.40
C PRO A 69 -17.34 5.49 -11.42
N PRO A 70 -17.98 5.47 -12.61
CA PRO A 70 -17.78 6.52 -13.60
C PRO A 70 -18.21 7.87 -13.03
N PRO A 71 -17.51 8.97 -13.35
CA PRO A 71 -17.87 10.30 -12.85
C PRO A 71 -19.27 10.67 -13.34
N ARG A 72 -20.11 11.21 -12.43
CA ARG A 72 -21.45 11.68 -12.81
C ARG A 72 -21.34 12.80 -13.85
N PRO A 73 -22.13 12.75 -14.93
CA PRO A 73 -22.21 13.86 -15.87
C PRO A 73 -22.74 15.11 -15.13
N LYS A 74 -22.15 16.28 -15.41
CA LYS A 74 -22.50 17.55 -14.75
C LYS A 74 -23.95 18.03 -14.97
N SER A 75 -24.75 17.30 -15.73
CA SER A 75 -26.07 17.72 -16.21
C SER A 75 -27.22 16.79 -15.82
N SER A 76 -27.00 15.73 -15.02
CA SER A 76 -28.14 14.95 -14.54
C SER A 76 -28.78 15.67 -13.35
N GLU A 77 -30.10 15.83 -13.46
CA GLU A 77 -30.98 16.54 -12.53
C GLU A 77 -30.86 15.99 -11.11
N GLU A 78 -31.16 16.84 -10.11
CA GLU A 78 -31.09 16.56 -8.66
C GLU A 78 -31.93 15.34 -8.18
N ASP A 79 -32.68 14.69 -9.07
CA ASP A 79 -33.57 13.57 -8.79
C ASP A 79 -33.00 12.17 -9.13
N GLU A 80 -31.79 12.04 -9.68
CA GLU A 80 -31.17 10.72 -9.87
C GLU A 80 -30.69 10.12 -8.53
N PRO A 81 -31.00 8.82 -8.27
CA PRO A 81 -30.58 8.16 -7.03
C PRO A 81 -29.05 8.22 -6.89
N PRO A 82 -28.52 8.30 -5.66
CA PRO A 82 -27.08 8.35 -5.45
C PRO A 82 -26.42 7.12 -6.09
N GLN A 83 -25.50 7.38 -7.02
CA GLN A 83 -24.67 6.35 -7.63
C GLN A 83 -23.90 5.60 -6.54
N VAL A 84 -24.23 4.33 -6.36
CA VAL A 84 -23.58 3.42 -5.40
C VAL A 84 -22.17 3.11 -5.89
N ASP A 85 -21.19 3.21 -5.00
CA ASP A 85 -19.80 2.87 -5.30
C ASP A 85 -19.62 1.34 -5.22
N PRO A 86 -19.29 0.65 -6.34
CA PRO A 86 -19.14 -0.80 -6.35
C PRO A 86 -17.94 -1.31 -5.53
N ARG A 87 -17.08 -0.40 -5.06
CA ARG A 87 -15.94 -0.72 -4.21
C ARG A 87 -16.32 -0.82 -2.74
N GLN A 88 -17.46 -0.28 -2.33
CA GLN A 88 -17.93 -0.41 -0.96
C GLN A 88 -18.31 -1.88 -0.66
N PRO A 89 -18.12 -2.35 0.58
CA PRO A 89 -18.49 -3.71 0.95
C PRO A 89 -20.01 -3.89 0.82
N THR A 90 -20.42 -4.98 0.17
CA THR A 90 -21.85 -5.32 0.01
C THR A 90 -22.30 -6.41 0.99
N PHE A 91 -21.42 -6.86 1.87
CA PHE A 91 -21.65 -7.97 2.80
C PHE A 91 -21.80 -7.50 4.26
N VAL A 92 -21.69 -6.18 4.48
CA VAL A 92 -21.87 -5.51 5.77
C VAL A 92 -22.44 -4.12 5.49
N GLU A 93 -23.42 -3.69 6.28
CA GLU A 93 -24.01 -2.36 6.19
C GLU A 93 -23.07 -1.31 6.79
N MET A 94 -21.99 -0.97 6.07
CA MET A 94 -21.09 0.11 6.42
C MET A 94 -20.46 0.76 5.18
N GLU A 95 -20.07 2.03 5.31
CA GLU A 95 -19.20 2.69 4.33
C GLU A 95 -17.80 2.80 4.89
N LEU A 96 -16.79 2.30 4.16
CA LEU A 96 -15.40 2.40 4.61
C LEU A 96 -14.87 3.83 4.40
N PRO A 97 -14.46 4.53 5.47
CA PRO A 97 -13.98 5.90 5.35
C PRO A 97 -12.63 5.95 4.62
N GLY A 98 -12.42 7.03 3.85
CA GLY A 98 -11.14 7.30 3.19
C GLY A 98 -10.74 6.25 2.14
N MET A 99 -11.70 5.51 1.58
CA MET A 99 -11.42 4.46 0.60
C MET A 99 -10.78 5.02 -0.68
N SER A 100 -9.54 4.60 -0.93
CA SER A 100 -8.79 4.96 -2.13
C SER A 100 -8.98 3.93 -3.24
N ALA A 101 -8.86 2.63 -2.92
CA ALA A 101 -8.95 1.54 -3.88
C ALA A 101 -9.45 0.24 -3.24
N ALA A 102 -9.96 -0.66 -4.07
CA ALA A 102 -10.45 -1.96 -3.64
C ALA A 102 -10.11 -3.04 -4.68
N TRP A 103 -9.89 -4.26 -4.22
CA TRP A 103 -9.64 -5.43 -5.04
C TRP A 103 -10.47 -6.63 -4.55
N LYS A 104 -10.71 -7.58 -5.44
CA LYS A 104 -11.37 -8.85 -5.12
C LYS A 104 -10.63 -10.05 -5.71
N ALA A 105 -10.74 -11.20 -5.07
CA ALA A 105 -10.27 -12.48 -5.57
C ALA A 105 -11.28 -13.58 -5.26
N ASN A 106 -11.32 -14.59 -6.13
CA ASN A 106 -11.96 -15.87 -5.79
C ASN A 106 -10.88 -16.76 -5.15
N LEU A 107 -11.10 -17.13 -3.91
CA LEU A 107 -10.16 -17.89 -3.08
C LEU A 107 -10.70 -19.29 -2.86
N THR A 108 -9.81 -20.27 -2.95
CA THR A 108 -10.15 -21.65 -2.60
C THR A 108 -10.29 -21.77 -1.09
N THR A 109 -11.44 -22.22 -0.61
CA THR A 109 -11.70 -22.55 0.79
C THR A 109 -11.82 -24.06 0.98
N VAL A 110 -11.46 -24.56 2.17
CA VAL A 110 -11.57 -25.98 2.53
C VAL A 110 -12.42 -26.11 3.77
N ASP A 111 -13.53 -26.85 3.69
CA ASP A 111 -14.39 -27.07 4.84
C ASP A 111 -13.87 -28.17 5.78
N ALA A 112 -14.59 -28.43 6.88
CA ALA A 112 -14.23 -29.47 7.85
C ALA A 112 -14.28 -30.89 7.29
N SER A 113 -14.98 -31.12 6.17
CA SER A 113 -15.04 -32.41 5.47
C SER A 113 -13.89 -32.58 4.46
N GLY A 114 -13.09 -31.53 4.23
CA GLY A 114 -12.05 -31.47 3.21
C GLY A 114 -12.58 -31.11 1.82
N ALA A 115 -13.85 -30.74 1.68
CA ALA A 115 -14.41 -30.29 0.43
C ALA A 115 -13.92 -28.88 0.10
N THR A 116 -13.60 -28.64 -1.16
CA THR A 116 -13.12 -27.36 -1.64
C THR A 116 -14.25 -26.53 -2.24
N SER A 117 -14.35 -25.26 -1.85
CA SER A 117 -15.25 -24.28 -2.46
C SER A 117 -14.47 -23.04 -2.93
N SER A 118 -15.09 -22.22 -3.77
CA SER A 118 -14.53 -20.94 -4.21
C SER A 118 -15.35 -19.82 -3.60
N GLU A 119 -14.73 -19.03 -2.73
CA GLU A 119 -15.38 -17.91 -2.04
C GLU A 119 -14.68 -16.59 -2.34
N THR A 120 -15.41 -15.48 -2.36
CA THR A 120 -14.85 -14.18 -2.70
C THR A 120 -14.19 -13.51 -1.48
N GLY A 121 -12.92 -13.15 -1.60
CA GLY A 121 -12.20 -12.29 -0.66
C GLY A 121 -11.96 -10.89 -1.24
N TYR A 122 -11.79 -9.91 -0.36
CA TYR A 122 -11.59 -8.51 -0.72
C TYR A 122 -10.37 -7.90 -0.03
N LEU A 123 -9.78 -6.89 -0.66
CA LEU A 123 -8.79 -5.99 -0.09
C LEU A 123 -9.24 -4.56 -0.30
N TYR A 124 -9.22 -3.76 0.77
CA TYR A 124 -9.49 -2.33 0.71
C TYR A 124 -8.25 -1.54 1.14
N LEU A 125 -7.91 -0.52 0.37
CA LEU A 125 -6.91 0.48 0.72
C LEU A 125 -7.62 1.76 1.16
N LEU A 126 -7.45 2.11 2.43
CA LEU A 126 -8.04 3.29 3.04
C LEU A 126 -6.92 4.27 3.43
N THR A 127 -7.13 5.57 3.23
CA THR A 127 -6.14 6.60 3.57
C THR A 127 -6.80 7.86 4.12
N ASN A 128 -6.09 8.61 4.96
CA ASN A 128 -6.52 9.94 5.41
C ASN A 128 -6.25 11.06 4.39
N TYR A 129 -5.90 10.74 3.14
CA TYR A 129 -5.54 11.71 2.12
C TYR A 129 -6.70 12.67 1.81
N ASP A 130 -7.90 12.13 1.61
CA ASP A 130 -9.07 12.97 1.35
C ASP A 130 -9.50 13.77 2.58
N TYR A 131 -9.30 13.24 3.81
CA TYR A 131 -9.53 13.98 5.05
C TYR A 131 -8.70 15.27 5.05
N TRP A 132 -7.41 15.19 4.71
CA TRP A 132 -6.56 16.38 4.60
C TRP A 132 -7.03 17.39 3.55
N ARG A 133 -7.63 16.92 2.45
CA ARG A 133 -8.12 17.81 1.37
C ARG A 133 -9.38 18.57 1.77
N THR A 134 -10.18 18.04 2.69
CA THR A 134 -11.52 18.56 3.02
C THR A 134 -11.67 19.05 4.46
N PHE A 135 -10.71 18.76 5.35
CA PHE A 135 -10.72 19.06 6.79
C PHE A 135 -11.07 20.51 7.16
N LYS A 136 -10.79 21.48 6.28
CA LYS A 136 -11.07 22.91 6.53
C LYS A 136 -12.35 23.43 5.91
N THR A 137 -13.10 22.58 5.22
CA THR A 137 -14.22 22.98 4.35
C THR A 137 -15.53 22.27 4.65
N LYS A 138 -15.51 21.21 5.46
CA LYS A 138 -16.70 20.43 5.82
C LYS A 138 -16.71 20.22 7.34
N ASP A 139 -17.81 20.61 7.99
CA ASP A 139 -18.02 20.41 9.43
C ASP A 139 -18.18 18.92 9.81
N GLU A 140 -18.37 18.04 8.82
CA GLU A 140 -18.70 16.61 9.00
C GLU A 140 -17.51 15.66 8.90
N ILE A 141 -16.31 16.12 8.50
CA ILE A 141 -15.16 15.22 8.31
C ILE A 141 -14.30 15.22 9.57
N GLY A 142 -14.08 14.02 10.12
CA GLY A 142 -13.26 13.79 11.31
C GLY A 142 -11.82 14.31 11.18
N ASP A 143 -11.13 14.39 12.31
CA ASP A 143 -9.72 14.78 12.36
C ASP A 143 -8.87 13.79 11.52
N PRO A 144 -8.12 14.24 10.49
CA PRO A 144 -7.23 13.37 9.73
C PRO A 144 -6.25 12.58 10.61
N LEU A 145 -5.97 13.09 11.82
CA LEU A 145 -5.12 12.43 12.79
C LEU A 145 -5.79 11.28 13.56
N LYS A 146 -7.12 11.22 13.56
CA LYS A 146 -7.91 10.15 14.17
C LYS A 146 -8.36 9.07 13.19
N PHE A 147 -7.96 9.17 11.93
CA PHE A 147 -8.39 8.26 10.87
C PHE A 147 -8.31 6.76 11.21
N HIS A 148 -7.24 6.29 11.86
CA HIS A 148 -7.14 4.88 12.25
C HIS A 148 -8.18 4.47 13.31
N GLU A 149 -8.46 5.36 14.26
CA GLU A 149 -9.49 5.17 15.29
C GLU A 149 -10.87 5.15 14.64
N ASP A 150 -11.15 6.08 13.74
CA ASP A 150 -12.43 6.16 13.01
C ASP A 150 -12.68 4.90 12.19
N VAL A 151 -11.72 4.45 11.37
CA VAL A 151 -11.82 3.20 10.58
C VAL A 151 -12.12 2.00 11.48
N LEU A 152 -11.42 1.89 12.60
CA LEU A 152 -11.56 0.77 13.52
C LEU A 152 -12.89 0.79 14.25
N ASN A 153 -13.33 1.95 14.72
CA ASN A 153 -14.62 2.09 15.39
C ASN A 153 -15.77 1.73 14.44
N ASP A 154 -15.73 2.23 13.20
CA ASP A 154 -16.73 1.90 12.18
C ASP A 154 -16.75 0.39 11.90
N MET A 155 -15.58 -0.25 11.76
CA MET A 155 -15.49 -1.70 11.56
C MET A 155 -15.98 -2.50 12.78
N VAL A 156 -15.63 -2.08 13.99
CA VAL A 156 -16.01 -2.75 15.23
C VAL A 156 -17.51 -2.70 15.43
N ASP A 157 -18.12 -1.54 15.22
CA ASP A 157 -19.56 -1.33 15.33
C ASP A 157 -20.30 -2.14 14.28
N ALA A 158 -19.92 -2.01 13.01
CA ALA A 158 -20.56 -2.71 11.90
C ALA A 158 -20.44 -4.24 11.99
N LEU A 159 -19.31 -4.75 12.51
CA LEU A 159 -19.08 -6.19 12.67
C LEU A 159 -19.54 -6.72 14.03
N GLN A 160 -19.98 -5.85 14.95
CA GLN A 160 -20.37 -6.17 16.32
C GLN A 160 -19.31 -6.99 17.07
N VAL A 161 -18.03 -6.68 16.85
CA VAL A 161 -16.89 -7.39 17.45
C VAL A 161 -16.47 -6.71 18.75
N VAL A 162 -16.23 -7.49 19.81
CA VAL A 162 -15.65 -6.94 21.04
C VAL A 162 -14.13 -7.08 21.02
N ILE A 163 -13.43 -5.94 21.07
CA ILE A 163 -11.96 -5.90 21.22
C ILE A 163 -11.62 -5.72 22.71
N ASP A 164 -10.69 -6.54 23.21
CA ASP A 164 -10.10 -6.31 24.53
C ASP A 164 -8.89 -5.39 24.40
N GLU A 165 -9.10 -4.08 24.58
CA GLU A 165 -8.05 -3.05 24.47
C GLU A 165 -6.86 -3.30 25.42
N LYS A 166 -7.06 -4.04 26.51
CA LYS A 166 -6.02 -4.30 27.52
C LYS A 166 -5.18 -5.52 27.17
N LYS A 167 -5.56 -6.29 26.16
CA LYS A 167 -4.85 -7.50 25.74
C LYS A 167 -4.19 -7.29 24.40
N SER A 168 -2.87 -7.16 24.43
CA SER A 168 -2.04 -7.37 23.25
C SER A 168 -1.88 -8.86 23.01
N GLY A 169 -2.22 -9.30 21.79
CA GLY A 169 -2.00 -10.65 21.31
C GLY A 169 -0.55 -10.88 20.90
N THR A 170 -0.28 -12.11 20.47
CA THR A 170 0.96 -12.46 19.78
C THR A 170 0.64 -12.81 18.32
N ALA A 171 1.66 -13.05 17.50
CA ALA A 171 1.47 -13.54 16.13
C ALA A 171 0.65 -14.86 16.05
N THR A 172 0.55 -15.61 17.15
CA THR A 172 -0.25 -16.86 17.24
C THR A 172 -1.61 -16.67 17.91
N ASP A 173 -1.88 -15.50 18.50
CA ASP A 173 -3.11 -15.17 19.24
C ASP A 173 -3.65 -13.82 18.75
N ARG A 174 -4.01 -13.79 17.47
CA ARG A 174 -4.34 -12.57 16.69
C ARG A 174 -5.82 -12.18 16.74
N VAL A 175 -6.70 -13.07 17.21
CA VAL A 175 -8.16 -12.88 17.11
C VAL A 175 -8.64 -11.85 18.13
N ASN A 176 -9.24 -10.77 17.63
CA ASN A 176 -9.82 -9.65 18.37
C ASN A 176 -8.84 -9.03 19.40
N LYS A 177 -7.54 -9.09 19.09
CA LYS A 177 -6.44 -8.59 19.90
C LYS A 177 -5.43 -7.86 19.04
N TRP A 178 -4.91 -6.77 19.58
CA TRP A 178 -3.87 -5.97 18.93
C TRP A 178 -2.53 -6.69 18.94
N PHE A 179 -1.81 -6.67 17.81
CA PHE A 179 -0.43 -7.12 17.74
C PHE A 179 0.38 -6.26 16.77
N HIS A 180 1.70 -6.33 16.86
CA HIS A 180 2.62 -5.64 15.96
C HIS A 180 3.16 -6.62 14.92
N GLU A 181 3.14 -6.23 13.65
CA GLU A 181 3.69 -7.00 12.54
C GLU A 181 4.85 -6.20 11.93
N THR A 182 6.05 -6.77 11.95
CA THR A 182 7.26 -6.12 11.42
C THR A 182 7.69 -6.82 10.15
N VAL A 183 7.82 -6.04 9.07
CA VAL A 183 8.27 -6.52 7.77
C VAL A 183 9.44 -5.65 7.26
N PRO A 184 10.40 -6.19 6.52
CA PRO A 184 10.50 -7.59 6.11
C PRO A 184 11.01 -8.50 7.24
N GLU A 185 11.03 -9.81 7.00
CA GLU A 185 11.70 -10.76 7.89
C GLU A 185 13.22 -10.49 7.94
N PRO A 186 13.94 -10.93 9.00
CA PRO A 186 15.38 -10.68 9.16
C PRO A 186 16.25 -11.05 7.94
N LYS A 187 15.86 -12.08 7.19
CA LYS A 187 16.58 -12.54 5.98
C LYS A 187 16.55 -11.52 4.82
N ASP A 188 15.56 -10.64 4.83
CA ASP A 188 15.24 -9.71 3.75
C ASP A 188 15.46 -8.23 4.16
N GLU A 189 15.84 -7.95 5.42
CA GLU A 189 16.15 -6.60 5.94
C GLU A 189 17.26 -5.87 5.15
N LYS A 190 18.15 -6.63 4.50
CA LYS A 190 19.19 -6.08 3.61
C LYS A 190 18.64 -5.50 2.30
N PHE A 191 17.39 -5.79 1.94
CA PHE A 191 16.78 -5.39 0.67
C PHE A 191 15.65 -4.38 0.83
N ALA A 192 15.02 -4.34 1.99
CA ALA A 192 13.95 -3.39 2.29
C ALA A 192 14.07 -2.89 3.75
N PRO A 193 13.82 -1.60 4.01
CA PRO A 193 13.84 -1.06 5.36
C PRO A 193 12.72 -1.69 6.20
N PRO A 194 12.95 -1.92 7.51
CA PRO A 194 11.94 -2.44 8.41
C PRO A 194 10.80 -1.43 8.57
N LYS A 195 9.58 -1.96 8.57
CA LYS A 195 8.31 -1.26 8.75
C LYS A 195 7.49 -2.01 9.78
N GLU A 196 6.90 -1.26 10.68
CA GLU A 196 6.07 -1.78 11.76
C GLU A 196 4.62 -1.40 11.50
N PHE A 197 3.74 -2.40 11.55
CA PHE A 197 2.30 -2.25 11.38
C PHE A 197 1.60 -2.59 12.69
N THR A 198 0.67 -1.73 13.11
CA THR A 198 -0.29 -2.09 14.16
C THR A 198 -1.40 -2.89 13.52
N THR A 199 -1.61 -4.12 13.97
CA THR A 199 -2.47 -5.08 13.29
C THR A 199 -3.51 -5.66 14.24
N ILE A 200 -4.69 -5.97 13.70
CA ILE A 200 -5.73 -6.73 14.38
C ILE A 200 -6.43 -7.66 13.40
N THR A 201 -6.80 -8.86 13.87
CA THR A 201 -7.69 -9.76 13.12
C THR A 201 -9.06 -9.75 13.78
N LEU A 202 -10.07 -9.18 13.12
CA LEU A 202 -11.44 -9.16 13.59
C LEU A 202 -12.18 -10.40 13.08
N VAL A 203 -12.80 -11.13 14.00
CA VAL A 203 -13.60 -12.33 13.70
C VAL A 203 -14.98 -12.13 14.34
N PRO A 204 -16.01 -11.79 13.54
CA PRO A 204 -17.38 -11.65 14.03
C PRO A 204 -17.93 -12.97 14.58
N GLU A 205 -18.88 -12.95 15.50
CA GLU A 205 -19.53 -14.18 15.94
C GLU A 205 -20.52 -14.69 14.89
N GLU A 206 -21.30 -13.77 14.31
CA GLU A 206 -22.28 -14.07 13.27
C GLU A 206 -21.66 -14.02 11.87
N PRO A 207 -22.13 -14.85 10.91
CA PRO A 207 -21.71 -14.74 9.52
C PRO A 207 -22.17 -13.41 8.92
N ALA A 208 -21.50 -12.98 7.86
CA ALA A 208 -21.92 -11.80 7.10
C ALA A 208 -23.29 -12.01 6.43
N GLU A 209 -23.88 -10.95 5.87
CA GLU A 209 -25.20 -11.00 5.22
C GLU A 209 -25.26 -11.99 4.05
N ASP A 210 -24.12 -12.26 3.41
CA ASP A 210 -23.96 -13.26 2.35
C ASP A 210 -23.91 -14.71 2.87
N GLY A 211 -24.01 -14.91 4.19
CA GLY A 211 -23.95 -16.19 4.86
C GLY A 211 -22.53 -16.75 5.01
N LEU A 212 -21.49 -16.02 4.59
CA LEU A 212 -20.11 -16.49 4.64
C LEU A 212 -19.45 -16.11 5.98
N ALA A 213 -18.75 -17.08 6.56
CA ALA A 213 -17.93 -16.84 7.73
C ALA A 213 -16.61 -16.16 7.32
N ARG A 214 -16.54 -14.85 7.55
CA ARG A 214 -15.38 -14.01 7.21
C ARG A 214 -14.50 -13.74 8.43
N GLN A 215 -13.26 -13.37 8.14
CA GLN A 215 -12.30 -12.74 9.05
C GLN A 215 -11.74 -11.49 8.37
N TYR A 216 -11.40 -10.49 9.17
CA TYR A 216 -10.91 -9.21 8.68
C TYR A 216 -9.53 -8.95 9.25
N GLN A 217 -8.51 -8.92 8.42
CA GLN A 217 -7.16 -8.55 8.84
C GLN A 217 -6.94 -7.08 8.51
N VAL A 218 -6.69 -6.28 9.54
CA VAL A 218 -6.52 -4.84 9.42
C VAL A 218 -5.07 -4.50 9.76
N TYR A 219 -4.35 -3.93 8.80
CA TYR A 219 -2.97 -3.46 8.97
C TYR A 219 -2.96 -1.94 8.92
N LEU A 220 -2.57 -1.32 10.04
CA LEU A 220 -2.47 0.12 10.19
C LEU A 220 -1.02 0.57 10.05
N TYR A 221 -0.78 1.53 9.17
CA TYR A 221 0.53 2.11 8.95
C TYR A 221 0.47 3.63 8.90
N GLN A 222 1.51 4.27 9.42
CA GLN A 222 1.63 5.72 9.49
C GLN A 222 3.03 6.17 9.10
N ASN A 223 3.12 7.30 8.40
CA ASN A 223 4.37 7.97 8.10
C ASN A 223 4.18 9.49 8.20
N GLY A 224 4.73 10.10 9.24
CA GLY A 224 4.41 11.48 9.60
C GLY A 224 2.92 11.66 9.90
N ASP A 225 2.28 12.58 9.19
CA ASP A 225 0.86 12.89 9.36
C ASP A 225 -0.07 12.08 8.44
N MET A 226 0.51 11.28 7.53
CA MET A 226 -0.24 10.41 6.64
C MET A 226 -0.49 9.06 7.31
N ARG A 227 -1.71 8.56 7.15
CA ARG A 227 -2.19 7.29 7.72
C ARG A 227 -2.85 6.47 6.62
N MET A 228 -2.57 5.17 6.62
CA MET A 228 -3.24 4.20 5.77
C MET A 228 -3.71 3.00 6.58
N ALA A 229 -4.78 2.37 6.13
CA ALA A 229 -5.24 1.08 6.59
C ALA A 229 -5.41 0.15 5.39
N LEU A 230 -4.90 -1.07 5.50
CA LEU A 230 -5.22 -2.17 4.58
C LEU A 230 -6.17 -3.12 5.29
N VAL A 231 -7.34 -3.33 4.70
CA VAL A 231 -8.37 -4.22 5.25
C VAL A 231 -8.56 -5.39 4.31
N TYR A 232 -8.19 -6.59 4.76
CA TYR A 232 -8.43 -7.84 4.04
C TYR A 232 -9.67 -8.52 4.61
N ALA A 233 -10.77 -8.56 3.85
CA ALA A 233 -11.99 -9.28 4.20
C ALA A 233 -11.97 -10.65 3.54
N LEU A 234 -11.53 -11.67 4.27
CA LEU A 234 -11.23 -13.01 3.75
C LEU A 234 -12.20 -14.05 4.32
N PRO A 235 -12.51 -15.12 3.58
CA PRO A 235 -13.09 -16.33 4.16
C PRO A 235 -12.23 -16.87 5.31
N ARG A 236 -12.82 -17.52 6.32
CA ARG A 236 -12.05 -18.09 7.45
C ARG A 236 -11.15 -19.26 7.06
N ASN A 237 -11.58 -20.07 6.10
CA ASN A 237 -10.95 -21.36 5.79
C ASN A 237 -10.24 -21.34 4.44
N VAL A 238 -9.51 -20.25 4.13
CA VAL A 238 -8.72 -20.17 2.89
C VAL A 238 -7.67 -21.29 2.88
N SER A 239 -7.60 -22.01 1.76
CA SER A 239 -6.66 -23.10 1.55
C SER A 239 -5.21 -22.63 1.70
N ALA A 240 -4.38 -23.44 2.37
CA ALA A 240 -2.94 -23.17 2.48
C ALA A 240 -2.26 -23.07 1.11
N GLY A 241 -2.80 -23.74 0.08
CA GLY A 241 -2.29 -23.67 -1.29
C GLY A 241 -2.43 -22.30 -1.96
N GLU A 242 -3.25 -21.39 -1.42
CA GLU A 242 -3.34 -20.00 -1.89
C GLU A 242 -2.09 -19.18 -1.47
N GLU A 243 -1.34 -19.64 -0.48
CA GLU A 243 -0.18 -18.95 0.13
C GLU A 243 -0.48 -17.48 0.50
N LEU A 244 -1.74 -17.17 0.78
CA LEU A 244 -2.22 -15.79 0.85
C LEU A 244 -1.53 -15.00 1.97
N GLU A 245 -1.30 -15.60 3.13
CA GLU A 245 -0.59 -14.95 4.24
C GLU A 245 0.82 -14.50 3.83
N ASN A 246 1.60 -15.37 3.19
CA ASN A 246 2.93 -15.03 2.69
C ASN A 246 2.86 -13.90 1.66
N ARG A 247 1.86 -13.92 0.75
CA ARG A 247 1.68 -12.85 -0.25
C ARG A 247 1.28 -11.52 0.39
N ILE A 248 0.47 -11.54 1.45
CA ILE A 248 0.13 -10.35 2.23
C ILE A 248 1.40 -9.78 2.85
N LEU A 249 2.22 -10.58 3.54
CA LEU A 249 3.47 -10.11 4.15
C LEU A 249 4.43 -9.53 3.09
N LEU A 250 4.58 -10.18 1.93
CA LEU A 250 5.36 -9.64 0.82
C LEU A 250 4.78 -8.31 0.30
N SER A 251 3.45 -8.17 0.22
CA SER A 251 2.80 -6.91 -0.16
C SER A 251 3.13 -5.78 0.83
N LEU A 252 3.06 -6.04 2.14
CA LEU A 252 3.42 -5.07 3.19
C LEU A 252 4.88 -4.60 3.08
N GLN A 253 5.80 -5.48 2.67
CA GLN A 253 7.20 -5.13 2.40
C GLN A 253 7.36 -4.10 1.26
N THR A 254 6.37 -3.96 0.38
CA THR A 254 6.40 -3.01 -0.75
C THR A 254 5.68 -1.71 -0.47
N VAL A 255 4.99 -1.59 0.68
CA VAL A 255 4.28 -0.37 1.07
C VAL A 255 5.26 0.79 1.24
N ASP A 256 4.99 1.88 0.57
CA ASP A 256 5.60 3.18 0.84
C ASP A 256 4.50 4.23 0.95
N LEU A 257 4.56 5.06 1.99
CA LEU A 257 3.56 6.05 2.32
C LEU A 257 4.24 7.41 2.38
N SER A 258 3.79 8.34 1.55
CA SER A 258 4.31 9.71 1.53
C SER A 258 4.15 10.40 2.89
N THR A 259 5.08 11.27 3.23
CA THR A 259 4.95 12.19 4.39
C THR A 259 4.27 13.51 4.02
N GLU A 260 4.07 13.77 2.72
CA GLU A 260 3.53 15.02 2.22
C GLU A 260 2.00 15.03 2.29
N LYS A 261 1.47 16.04 2.99
CA LYS A 261 0.02 16.29 3.00
C LYS A 261 -0.44 16.79 1.64
N PRO A 262 -1.62 16.35 1.16
CA PRO A 262 -2.17 16.94 -0.04
C PRO A 262 -2.46 18.44 0.16
N ALA A 263 -2.18 19.21 -0.89
CA ALA A 263 -2.62 20.59 -0.94
C ALA A 263 -4.16 20.64 -0.87
N VAL A 264 -4.69 21.47 0.03
CA VAL A 264 -6.13 21.76 0.09
C VAL A 264 -6.54 22.29 -1.29
N LYS A 265 -7.55 21.68 -1.92
CA LYS A 265 -8.14 22.21 -3.15
C LYS A 265 -8.78 23.55 -2.82
N ARG A 266 -8.03 24.65 -2.98
CA ARG A 266 -8.62 25.99 -2.95
C ARG A 266 -9.56 26.09 -4.15
N ALA A 267 -10.80 26.48 -3.90
CA ALA A 267 -11.70 26.85 -4.99
C ALA A 267 -10.97 27.89 -5.87
N PRO A 268 -11.05 27.78 -7.21
CA PRO A 268 -10.48 28.80 -8.07
C PRO A 268 -11.06 30.14 -7.63
N ALA A 269 -10.19 31.11 -7.33
CA ALA A 269 -10.62 32.45 -6.96
C ALA A 269 -11.62 32.92 -8.02
N GLN A 270 -12.83 33.30 -7.59
CA GLN A 270 -13.80 33.90 -8.51
C GLN A 270 -13.08 35.03 -9.25
N PRO A 271 -13.15 35.06 -10.60
CA PRO A 271 -12.58 36.18 -11.34
C PRO A 271 -13.20 37.45 -10.77
N ALA A 272 -12.34 38.34 -10.26
CA ALA A 272 -12.77 39.60 -9.71
C ALA A 272 -13.70 40.28 -10.72
N PRO A 273 -14.84 40.84 -10.29
CA PRO A 273 -15.76 41.50 -11.20
C PRO A 273 -14.98 42.59 -11.95
N ASN A 274 -14.97 42.47 -13.28
CA ASN A 274 -14.29 43.35 -14.22
C ASN A 274 -14.42 44.83 -13.83
N GLY A 275 -13.36 45.36 -13.25
CA GLY A 275 -13.15 46.79 -13.07
C GLY A 275 -12.25 47.32 -14.19
N ASN A 276 -12.90 47.90 -15.19
CA ASN A 276 -12.39 48.85 -16.18
C ASN A 276 -11.33 48.39 -17.20
N GLY A 277 -11.69 48.62 -18.46
CA GLY A 277 -10.89 48.31 -19.64
C GLY A 277 -9.61 49.15 -19.76
N ALA A 278 -8.61 48.51 -20.33
CA ALA A 278 -7.53 49.12 -21.09
C ALA A 278 -7.20 48.17 -22.26
N PRO A 279 -6.84 48.71 -23.45
CA PRO A 279 -6.75 47.94 -24.68
C PRO A 279 -5.54 46.99 -24.71
N ALA A 280 -5.73 45.90 -25.44
CA ALA A 280 -4.78 44.83 -25.66
C ALA A 280 -3.42 45.32 -26.20
N ALA A 281 -2.35 44.99 -25.49
CA ALA A 281 -1.01 44.89 -26.05
C ALA A 281 -0.74 43.41 -26.36
N SER A 282 -0.48 43.12 -27.63
CA SER A 282 -0.13 41.79 -28.13
C SER A 282 1.11 41.24 -27.40
N PRO A 283 1.12 39.97 -26.96
CA PRO A 283 2.34 39.33 -26.50
C PRO A 283 3.19 38.90 -27.70
N GLU A 284 4.39 39.48 -27.80
CA GLU A 284 5.49 38.96 -28.61
C GLU A 284 5.80 37.52 -28.21
N THR A 285 5.95 36.68 -29.23
CA THR A 285 6.30 35.27 -29.13
C THR A 285 7.77 35.11 -28.72
N PRO A 286 8.12 34.47 -27.60
CA PRO A 286 9.50 34.07 -27.34
C PRO A 286 9.85 32.84 -28.17
N ALA A 287 11.01 32.89 -28.80
CA ALA A 287 11.57 31.85 -29.64
C ALA A 287 11.72 30.50 -28.92
N ALA A 288 11.50 29.42 -29.68
CA ALA A 288 11.67 28.04 -29.25
C ALA A 288 13.14 27.73 -28.89
N THR A 289 13.38 27.30 -27.66
CA THR A 289 14.65 26.72 -27.23
C THR A 289 14.59 25.21 -27.45
N THR A 290 15.49 24.68 -28.27
CA THR A 290 15.68 23.24 -28.53
C THR A 290 16.12 22.48 -27.27
N PRO A 291 15.63 21.25 -27.03
CA PRO A 291 16.16 20.40 -25.97
C PRO A 291 17.51 19.78 -26.38
N SER A 292 18.49 19.95 -25.50
CA SER A 292 19.79 19.25 -25.54
C SER A 292 19.58 17.80 -25.13
N ALA A 293 19.95 16.87 -26.01
CA ALA A 293 20.08 15.47 -25.69
C ALA A 293 21.29 15.26 -24.76
N SER A 294 21.09 14.54 -23.66
CA SER A 294 22.17 13.94 -22.87
C SER A 294 21.95 12.43 -22.79
N PRO A 295 22.99 11.61 -23.04
CA PRO A 295 22.93 10.16 -23.01
C PRO A 295 23.28 9.64 -21.61
N PHE A 296 22.38 8.88 -21.01
CA PHE A 296 22.69 7.76 -20.11
C PHE A 296 21.58 6.73 -20.26
#